data_AF-A0A1H6V1A5-F1
#
_entry.id   AF-A0A1H6V1A5-F1
#
_cell.length_a   1.000
_cell.length_b   1.000
_cell.length_c   1.000
_cell.angle_alpha   90.00
_cell.angle_beta   90.00
_cell.angle_gamma   90.00
#
_symmetry.space_group_name_H-M   'P 1'
#
loop_
_entity.id
_entity.type
_entity.pdbx_description
1 polymer ?
#
loop_
_entity_poly.entity_id
_entity_poly.type
_entity_poly.pdbx_seq_one_letter_code
_entity_poly.pdbx_strand_id
1 'polypeptide(L)' 'MTTRSPSVALAWLRAGYSVRIVPLNDTAAAERRDYWRHIRALATLEARA' A
#
# COMPACT_ATOMS: atom_id res chain seq x y z
N MET A 1 -10.58 0.93 3.21
CA MET A 1 -10.77 0.42 1.83
C MET A 1 -9.60 -0.50 1.45
N THR A 2 -9.78 -1.42 0.51
CA THR A 2 -8.71 -2.36 0.06
C THR A 2 -8.47 -2.20 -1.44
N THR A 3 -7.21 -2.03 -1.83
CA THR A 3 -6.77 -2.00 -3.22
C THR A 3 -5.35 -2.54 -3.32
N ARG A 4 -5.00 -3.12 -4.46
CA ARG A 4 -3.62 -3.55 -4.78
C ARG A 4 -2.89 -2.54 -5.67
N SER A 5 -3.58 -1.49 -6.09
CA SER A 5 -3.00 -0.41 -6.90
C SER A 5 -2.44 0.69 -5.98
N PRO A 6 -1.11 0.93 -5.95
CA PRO A 6 -0.53 1.96 -5.11
C PRO A 6 -1.00 3.38 -5.48
N SER A 7 -1.33 3.64 -6.75
CA SER A 7 -1.85 4.96 -7.15
C SER A 7 -3.25 5.23 -6.60
N VAL A 8 -4.13 4.22 -6.63
CA VAL A 8 -5.48 4.30 -6.03
C VAL A 8 -5.37 4.43 -4.51
N ALA A 9 -4.49 3.65 -3.88
CA ALA A 9 -4.24 3.74 -2.44
C ALA A 9 -3.74 5.15 -2.05
N LEU A 10 -2.83 5.75 -2.81
CA LEU A 10 -2.35 7.10 -2.56
C LEU A 10 -3.47 8.15 -2.70
N ALA A 11 -4.33 8.03 -3.72
CA ALA A 11 -5.47 8.92 -3.90
C ALA A 11 -6.44 8.85 -2.70
N TRP A 12 -6.71 7.66 -2.19
CA TRP A 12 -7.54 7.47 -1.01
C TRP A 12 -6.90 8.03 0.27
N LEU A 13 -5.59 7.82 0.46
CA LEU A 13 -4.85 8.40 1.58
C LEU A 13 -4.92 9.94 1.54
N ARG A 14 -4.72 10.56 0.37
CA ARG A 14 -4.83 12.01 0.17
C ARG A 14 -6.24 12.55 0.42
N ALA A 15 -7.26 11.75 0.14
CA ALA A 15 -8.65 12.07 0.44
C ALA A 15 -9.04 11.80 1.91
N GLY A 16 -8.08 11.46 2.78
CA GLY A 16 -8.30 11.25 4.22
C GLY A 16 -8.80 9.87 4.60
N TYR A 17 -8.85 8.92 3.66
CA TYR A 17 -9.29 7.56 3.95
C TYR A 17 -8.12 6.67 4.42
N SER A 18 -8.45 5.67 5.24
CA SER A 18 -7.52 4.60 5.60
C SER A 18 -7.51 3.46 4.56
N VAL A 19 -6.31 2.98 4.22
CA VAL A 19 -6.10 1.85 3.31
C VAL A 19 -5.61 0.62 4.08
N ARG A 20 -6.23 -0.54 3.85
CA ARG A 20 -5.76 -1.83 4.34
C ARG A 20 -5.00 -2.54 3.22
N ILE A 21 -3.75 -2.93 3.49
CA ILE A 21 -2.96 -3.79 2.61
C ILE A 21 -3.28 -5.24 2.98
N VAL A 22 -3.94 -5.96 2.07
CA VAL A 22 -4.23 -7.38 2.25
C VAL A 22 -3.05 -8.18 1.70
N PRO A 23 -2.38 -9.00 2.52
CA PRO A 23 -1.25 -9.80 2.07
C PRO A 23 -1.71 -10.91 1.10
N LEU A 24 -0.81 -11.32 0.20
CA LEU A 24 -1.07 -12.41 -0.74
C LEU A 24 -0.85 -13.81 -0.15
N ASN A 25 -0.08 -13.91 0.93
CA ASN A 25 0.34 -15.18 1.51
C ASN A 25 0.19 -15.11 3.04
N ASP A 26 -0.21 -16.22 3.64
CA ASP A 26 -0.53 -16.30 5.08
C ASP A 26 0.68 -16.49 6.00
N THR A 27 1.91 -16.36 5.47
CA THR A 27 3.12 -16.44 6.30
C THR A 27 3.54 -15.04 6.75
N ALA A 28 3.76 -14.85 8.05
CA ALA A 28 4.15 -13.55 8.63
C ALA A 28 5.40 -12.92 7.97
N ALA A 29 6.30 -13.72 7.39
CA ALA A 29 7.43 -13.22 6.62
C ALA A 29 6.99 -12.63 5.26
N ALA A 30 6.10 -13.32 4.54
CA ALA A 30 5.58 -12.84 3.27
C ALA A 30 4.67 -11.62 3.44
N GLU A 31 3.83 -11.59 4.48
CA GLU A 31 2.98 -10.45 4.81
C GLU A 31 3.81 -9.17 5.05
N ARG A 32 4.84 -9.26 5.90
CA ARG A 32 5.75 -8.13 6.17
C ARG A 32 6.45 -7.64 4.91
N ARG A 33 6.91 -8.55 4.05
CA ARG A 33 7.57 -8.19 2.79
C ARG A 33 6.61 -7.47 1.83
N ASP A 34 5.37 -7.97 1.71
CA ASP A 34 4.36 -7.39 0.83
C ASP A 34 3.89 -6.02 1.33
N TYR A 35 3.76 -5.86 2.66
CA TYR A 35 3.50 -4.58 3.31
C TYR A 35 4.59 -3.55 2.99
N TRP A 36 5.87 -3.89 3.22
CA TRP A 36 6.98 -2.96 2.95
C TRP A 36 7.10 -2.58 1.47
N ARG A 37 6.78 -3.50 0.55
CA ARG A 37 6.72 -3.21 -0.88
C ARG A 37 5.65 -2.16 -1.19
N HIS A 38 4.46 -2.28 -0.61
CA HIS A 38 3.39 -1.30 -0.78
C HIS A 38 3.78 0.09 -0.23
N ILE A 39 4.36 0.14 0.98
CA ILE A 39 4.80 1.41 1.58
C ILE A 39 5.86 2.10 0.70
N ARG A 40 6.85 1.36 0.19
CA ARG A 40 7.87 1.93 -0.73
C ARG A 40 7.26 2.44 -2.02
N ALA A 41 6.33 1.69 -2.61
CA ALA A 41 5.65 2.12 -3.82
C ALA A 41 4.85 3.42 -3.59
N LEU A 42 4.14 3.53 -2.47
CA LEU A 42 3.43 4.76 -2.09
C LEU A 42 4.38 5.94 -1.90
N ALA A 43 5.46 5.77 -1.14
CA ALA A 43 6.45 6.82 -0.93
C ALA A 43 7.10 7.28 -2.25
N THR A 44 7.34 6.35 -3.19
CA THR A 44 7.90 6.67 -4.51
C THR A 44 6.93 7.48 -5.36
N LEU A 45 5.64 7.15 -5.31
CA LEU A 45 4.59 7.89 -6.02
C LEU A 45 4.38 9.28 -5.41
N GLU A 46 4.43 9.37 -4.09
CA GLU A 46 4.32 10.64 -3.37
C GLU A 46 5.48 11.58 -3.70
N ALA A 47 6.72 11.07 -3.77
CA ALA A 47 7.91 11.86 -4.11
C ALA A 47 7.95 12.35 -5.58
N ARG A 48 7.10 11.82 -6.46
CA ARG A 48 7.01 12.21 -7.87
C ARG A 48 5.90 13.23 -8.17
N ALA A 49 5.02 13.48 -7.20
CA ALA A 49 3.85 14.33 -7.34
C ALA A 49 4.11 15.73 -6.79
#